data_AF-A0A2S1ET71-F1
#
_entry.id   AF-A0A2S1ET71-F1
#
_cell.length_a   1.000
_cell.length_b   1.000
_cell.length_c   1.000
_cell.angle_alpha   90.00
_cell.angle_beta   90.00
_cell.angle_gamma   90.00
#
_symmetry.space_group_name_H-M   'P 1'
#
loop_
_entity.id
_entity.type
_entity.pdbx_description
1 polymer ?
#
loop_
_entity_poly.entity_id
_entity_poly.type
_entity_poly.pdbx_seq_one_letter_code
_entity_poly.pdbx_strand_id
1 'polypeptide(L)'
;MGRKVTFDEKKQIVQWTIEHGNNYKSAAEKYEVSYQRVYSWVRKYQKGHDWTALKDNRGRNKGKEPTNELERLRRKVRELEARDREREVQIAFAKKLVEIQNREVKRPDDIKRFRK
;
A
#
# COMPACT_ATOMS: atom_id res chain seq x y z
N MET A 1 6.64 -24.19 -11.02
CA MET A 1 6.25 -22.80 -11.40
C MET A 1 4.84 -22.82 -11.96
N GLY A 2 3.93 -21.93 -11.53
CA GLY A 2 2.57 -21.89 -12.06
C GLY A 2 2.46 -21.02 -13.32
N ARG A 3 1.64 -21.44 -14.30
CA ARG A 3 1.34 -20.66 -15.52
C ARG A 3 0.89 -19.24 -15.17
N LYS A 4 1.56 -18.25 -15.73
CA LYS A 4 1.16 -16.84 -15.64
C LYS A 4 0.00 -16.63 -16.62
N VAL A 5 -1.13 -16.16 -16.10
CA VAL A 5 -2.33 -15.90 -16.88
C VAL A 5 -2.54 -14.40 -16.88
N THR A 6 -2.66 -13.80 -18.06
CA THR A 6 -2.85 -12.36 -18.19
C THR A 6 -4.27 -11.96 -17.76
N PHE A 7 -4.50 -10.67 -17.53
CA PHE A 7 -5.82 -10.20 -17.12
C PHE A 7 -6.89 -10.44 -18.18
N ASP A 8 -6.56 -10.27 -19.47
CA ASP A 8 -7.51 -10.49 -20.55
C ASP A 8 -7.77 -11.98 -20.80
N GLU A 9 -6.74 -12.84 -20.74
CA GLU A 9 -6.90 -14.31 -20.77
C GLU A 9 -7.82 -14.77 -19.62
N LYS A 10 -7.70 -14.16 -18.45
CA LYS A 10 -8.55 -14.44 -17.30
C LYS A 10 -10.02 -14.07 -17.53
N LYS A 11 -10.30 -12.95 -18.23
CA LYS A 11 -11.67 -12.59 -18.62
C LYS A 11 -12.24 -13.61 -19.60
N GLN A 12 -11.45 -13.99 -20.62
CA GLN A 12 -11.85 -15.00 -21.61
C GLN A 12 -12.18 -16.33 -20.94
N ILE A 13 -11.35 -16.81 -20.01
CA ILE A 13 -11.60 -18.04 -19.25
C ILE A 13 -12.93 -17.96 -18.50
N VAL A 14 -13.18 -16.85 -17.80
CA VAL A 14 -14.42 -16.67 -17.02
C VAL A 14 -15.64 -16.61 -17.93
N GLN A 15 -15.57 -15.85 -19.01
CA GLN A 15 -16.66 -15.73 -19.97
C GLN A 15 -16.97 -17.09 -20.61
N TRP A 16 -15.96 -17.78 -21.11
CA TRP A 16 -16.10 -19.11 -21.67
C TRP A 16 -16.72 -20.09 -20.66
N THR A 17 -16.27 -20.04 -19.39
CA THR A 17 -16.80 -20.92 -18.33
C THR A 17 -18.29 -20.68 -18.07
N ILE A 18 -18.72 -19.42 -18.06
CA ILE A 18 -20.13 -19.04 -17.84
C ILE A 18 -21.00 -19.48 -19.03
N GLU A 19 -20.53 -19.24 -20.26
CA GLU A 19 -21.21 -19.67 -21.50
C GLU A 19 -21.38 -21.18 -21.58
N HIS A 20 -20.44 -21.96 -21.03
CA HIS A 20 -20.47 -23.43 -21.01
C HIS A 20 -21.11 -23.99 -19.72
N GLY A 21 -22.04 -23.25 -19.11
CA GLY A 21 -22.83 -23.74 -17.97
C GLY A 21 -22.04 -23.92 -16.68
N ASN A 22 -21.03 -23.07 -16.45
CA ASN A 22 -20.12 -23.15 -15.30
C ASN A 22 -19.29 -24.45 -15.25
N ASN A 23 -18.93 -25.01 -16.41
CA ASN A 23 -18.07 -26.18 -16.48
C ASN A 23 -16.60 -25.84 -16.21
N TYR A 24 -16.25 -25.74 -14.93
CA TYR A 24 -14.91 -25.40 -14.45
C TYR A 24 -13.84 -26.43 -14.83
N LYS A 25 -14.22 -27.71 -14.97
CA LYS A 25 -13.27 -28.79 -15.30
C LYS A 25 -12.79 -28.64 -16.74
N SER A 26 -13.73 -28.48 -17.68
CA SER A 26 -13.39 -28.28 -19.08
C SER A 26 -12.64 -26.95 -19.31
N ALA A 27 -12.96 -25.91 -18.53
CA ALA A 27 -12.19 -24.65 -18.57
C ALA A 27 -10.75 -24.83 -18.06
N ALA A 28 -10.59 -25.60 -16.98
CA ALA A 28 -9.28 -25.91 -16.42
C ALA A 28 -8.38 -26.66 -17.40
N GLU A 29 -8.94 -27.66 -18.10
CA GLU A 29 -8.26 -28.45 -19.13
C GLU A 29 -7.94 -27.60 -20.36
N LYS A 30 -8.92 -26.86 -20.89
CA LYS A 30 -8.78 -26.06 -22.12
C LYS A 30 -7.71 -24.98 -22.03
N TYR A 31 -7.59 -24.33 -20.87
CA TYR A 31 -6.68 -23.21 -20.67
C TYR A 31 -5.46 -23.58 -19.82
N GLU A 32 -5.28 -24.86 -19.49
CA GLU A 32 -4.20 -25.39 -18.65
C GLU A 32 -4.02 -24.61 -17.34
N VAL A 33 -5.15 -24.32 -16.69
CA VAL A 33 -5.21 -23.58 -15.43
C VAL A 33 -5.84 -24.45 -14.35
N SER A 34 -5.38 -24.31 -13.12
CA SER A 34 -5.98 -25.03 -11.99
C SER A 34 -7.47 -24.71 -11.86
N TYR A 35 -8.28 -25.76 -11.67
CA TYR A 35 -9.71 -25.68 -11.36
C TYR A 35 -10.01 -24.62 -10.29
N GLN A 36 -9.24 -24.61 -9.21
CA GLN A 36 -9.44 -23.68 -8.09
C GLN A 36 -9.27 -22.22 -8.50
N ARG A 37 -8.38 -21.95 -9.48
CA ARG A 37 -8.19 -20.61 -10.04
C ARG A 37 -9.43 -20.19 -10.84
N VAL A 38 -9.91 -21.05 -11.76
CA VAL A 38 -11.11 -20.78 -12.56
C VAL A 38 -12.32 -20.52 -11.66
N TYR A 39 -12.58 -21.41 -10.72
CA TYR A 39 -13.67 -21.27 -9.76
C TYR A 39 -13.59 -19.95 -8.99
N SER A 40 -12.40 -19.61 -8.47
CA SER A 40 -12.18 -18.35 -7.75
C SER A 40 -12.42 -17.11 -8.61
N TRP A 41 -12.12 -17.17 -9.91
CA TRP A 41 -12.30 -16.05 -10.84
C TRP A 41 -13.76 -15.86 -11.21
N VAL A 42 -14.46 -16.94 -11.54
CA VAL A 42 -15.90 -16.92 -11.84
C VAL A 42 -16.69 -16.43 -10.62
N ARG A 43 -16.40 -16.96 -9.43
CA ARG A 43 -17.05 -16.52 -8.17
C ARG A 43 -16.81 -15.03 -7.88
N LYS A 44 -15.61 -14.51 -8.12
CA LYS A 44 -15.30 -13.09 -7.94
C LYS A 44 -16.05 -12.21 -8.93
N TYR A 45 -16.14 -12.64 -10.19
CA TYR A 45 -16.92 -11.95 -11.20
C TYR A 45 -18.41 -11.94 -10.82
N GLN A 46 -19.01 -13.09 -10.52
CA GLN A 46 -20.43 -13.20 -10.18
C GLN A 46 -20.85 -12.43 -8.93
N LYS A 47 -19.94 -12.17 -7.98
CA LYS A 47 -20.27 -11.39 -6.77
C LYS A 47 -20.65 -9.94 -7.06
N GLY A 48 -20.11 -9.32 -8.12
CA GLY A 48 -20.34 -7.91 -8.41
C GLY A 48 -20.43 -7.57 -9.90
N HIS A 49 -20.45 -8.59 -10.77
CA HIS A 49 -20.38 -8.49 -12.24
C HIS A 49 -19.28 -7.53 -12.73
N ASP A 50 -18.17 -7.47 -12.00
CA ASP A 50 -17.11 -6.50 -12.22
C ASP A 50 -15.77 -7.19 -12.52
N TRP A 51 -15.21 -6.87 -13.68
CA TRP A 51 -13.90 -7.35 -14.11
C TRP A 51 -12.75 -6.80 -13.27
N THR A 52 -12.89 -5.62 -12.67
CA THR A 52 -11.82 -5.03 -11.83
C THR A 52 -11.51 -5.90 -10.61
N ALA A 53 -12.48 -6.69 -10.13
CA ALA A 53 -12.32 -7.65 -9.04
C ALA A 53 -11.32 -8.78 -9.38
N LEU A 54 -11.05 -9.01 -10.66
CA LEU A 54 -10.10 -10.02 -11.13
C LEU A 54 -8.68 -9.46 -11.29
N LYS A 55 -8.49 -8.14 -11.23
CA LYS A 55 -7.17 -7.51 -11.31
C LYS A 55 -6.35 -7.88 -10.09
N ASP A 56 -5.08 -8.24 -10.29
CA ASP A 56 -4.20 -8.57 -9.17
C ASP A 56 -3.83 -7.29 -8.40
N ASN A 57 -4.33 -7.21 -7.16
CA ASN A 57 -4.08 -6.10 -6.25
C ASN A 57 -3.19 -6.52 -5.07
N ARG A 58 -2.56 -7.70 -5.10
CA ARG A 58 -1.60 -8.10 -4.06
C ARG A 58 -0.48 -7.06 -3.97
N GLY A 59 -0.17 -6.60 -2.75
CA GLY A 59 0.86 -5.58 -2.49
C GLY A 59 0.49 -4.15 -2.88
N ARG A 60 -0.67 -3.93 -3.53
CA ARG A 60 -1.21 -2.59 -3.76
C ARG A 60 -2.29 -2.32 -2.75
N ASN A 61 -1.95 -1.56 -1.71
CA ASN A 61 -2.93 -1.06 -0.76
C ASN A 61 -4.00 -0.33 -1.58
N LYS A 62 -5.25 -0.81 -1.55
CA LYS A 62 -6.35 -0.03 -2.13
C LYS A 62 -6.26 1.32 -1.46
N GLY A 63 -5.96 2.38 -2.20
CA GLY A 63 -6.34 3.72 -1.79
C GLY A 63 -7.86 3.67 -1.72
N LYS A 64 -8.39 3.22 -0.58
CA LYS A 64 -9.81 3.29 -0.31
C LYS A 64 -10.05 4.78 -0.26
N GLU A 65 -10.56 5.33 -1.35
CA GLU A 65 -11.33 6.55 -1.24
C GLU A 65 -12.31 6.31 -0.09
N PRO A 66 -12.24 7.12 0.98
CA PRO A 66 -12.99 6.85 2.19
C PRO A 66 -14.46 6.84 1.83
N THR A 67 -15.07 5.66 2.00
CA THR A 67 -16.47 5.36 1.71
C THR A 67 -17.43 6.13 2.61
N ASN A 68 -16.91 6.70 3.71
CA ASN A 68 -17.67 7.38 4.75
C ASN A 68 -16.95 8.65 5.22
N GLU A 69 -17.71 9.70 5.53
CA GLU A 69 -17.22 10.99 6.05
C GLU A 69 -16.44 10.84 7.37
N LEU A 70 -16.87 9.91 8.24
CA LEU A 70 -16.16 9.61 9.48
C LEU A 70 -14.73 9.08 9.22
N GLU A 71 -14.54 8.30 8.15
CA GLU A 71 -13.23 7.77 7.76
C GLU A 71 -12.32 8.87 7.20
N ARG A 72 -12.90 9.83 6.45
CA ARG A 72 -12.20 11.06 6.01
C ARG A 72 -11.70 11.85 7.21
N LEU A 73 -12.59 12.09 8.17
CA LEU A 73 -12.28 12.87 9.37
C LEU A 73 -11.19 12.20 10.22
N ARG A 74 -11.30 10.89 10.47
CA ARG A 74 -10.26 10.13 11.21
C ARG A 74 -8.90 10.19 10.53
N ARG A 75 -8.86 10.10 9.20
CA ARG A 75 -7.63 10.26 8.44
C ARG A 75 -7.05 11.66 8.62
N LYS A 76 -7.90 12.70 8.53
CA LYS A 76 -7.48 14.09 8.68
C LYS A 76 -6.92 14.37 10.07
N VAL A 77 -7.57 13.86 11.11
CA VAL A 77 -7.09 13.95 12.51
C VAL A 77 -5.69 13.35 12.63
N ARG A 78 -5.48 12.13 12.13
CA ARG A 78 -4.16 11.48 12.17
C ARG A 78 -3.08 12.28 11.44
N GLU A 79 -3.40 12.84 10.27
CA GLU A 79 -2.46 13.68 9.52
C GLU A 79 -2.12 14.97 10.29
N LEU A 80 -3.09 15.57 10.99
CA LEU A 80 -2.88 16.77 11.80
C LEU A 80 -2.05 16.46 13.04
N GLU A 81 -2.36 15.38 13.77
CA GLU A 81 -1.58 14.93 14.94
C GLU A 81 -0.12 14.65 14.60
N ALA A 82 0.14 14.04 13.44
CA ALA A 82 1.51 13.79 12.98
C ALA A 82 2.30 15.08 12.73
N ARG A 83 1.66 16.08 12.12
CA ARG A 83 2.27 17.41 11.90
C ARG A 83 2.52 18.15 13.20
N ASP A 84 1.59 18.02 14.15
CA ASP A 84 1.73 18.66 15.45
C ASP A 84 2.92 18.09 16.22
N ARG A 85 3.03 16.75 16.25
CA ARG A 85 4.19 16.06 16.83
C ARG A 85 5.51 16.46 16.18
N GLU A 86 5.53 16.60 14.85
CA GLU A 86 6.73 17.06 14.13
C GLU A 86 7.14 18.47 14.58
N ARG A 87 6.17 19.38 14.74
CA ARG A 87 6.43 20.75 15.24
C ARG A 87 6.92 20.75 16.68
N GLU A 88 6.32 19.94 17.55
CA GLU A 88 6.77 19.81 18.95
C GLU A 88 8.23 19.38 19.02
N VAL A 89 8.63 18.41 18.18
CA VAL A 89 10.02 17.97 18.09
C VAL A 89 10.93 19.09 17.58
N GLN A 90 10.53 19.83 16.55
CA GLN A 90 11.30 20.98 16.04
C GLN A 90 11.49 22.06 17.10
N ILE A 91 10.43 22.39 17.87
CA ILE A 91 10.48 23.36 18.97
C ILE A 91 11.41 22.86 20.08
N ALA A 92 11.29 21.59 20.47
CA ALA A 92 12.13 21.00 21.51
C ALA A 92 13.61 21.00 21.08
N PHE A 93 13.88 20.68 19.81
CA PHE A 93 15.22 20.74 19.25
C PHE A 93 15.79 22.16 19.25
N ALA A 94 15.02 23.15 18.82
CA ALA A 94 15.43 24.55 18.83
C ALA A 94 15.74 25.04 20.26
N LYS A 95 14.89 24.71 21.25
CA LYS A 95 15.15 25.01 22.66
C LYS A 95 16.45 24.38 23.14
N LYS A 96 16.74 23.14 22.74
CA LYS A 96 17.97 22.45 23.12
C LYS A 96 19.21 23.12 22.54
N LEU A 97 19.16 23.61 21.30
CA LEU A 97 20.26 24.36 20.69
C LEU A 97 20.55 25.65 21.45
N VAL A 98 19.52 26.41 21.83
CA VAL A 98 19.67 27.63 22.63
C VAL A 98 20.29 27.32 23.99
N GLU A 99 19.85 26.26 24.66
CA GLU A 99 20.44 25.82 25.93
C GLU A 99 21.94 25.50 25.79
N ILE A 100 22.33 24.80 24.71
CA ILE A 100 23.74 24.47 24.43
C ILE A 100 24.55 25.72 24.14
N GLN A 101 24.00 26.70 23.41
CA GLN A 101 24.68 27.97 23.15
C GLN A 101 24.84 28.82 24.42
N ASN A 102 23.84 28.84 25.29
CA ASN A 102 23.85 29.61 26.54
C ASN A 102 24.68 28.95 27.65
N ARG A 103 24.89 27.63 27.58
CA ARG A 103 25.95 26.99 28.37
C ARG A 103 27.27 27.47 27.79
N GLU A 104 27.97 28.36 28.50
CA GLU A 104 29.35 28.69 28.15
C GLU A 104 30.16 27.40 28.02
N VAL A 105 30.46 27.01 26.79
CA VAL A 105 31.50 26.02 26.55
C VAL A 105 32.78 26.74 26.94
N LYS A 106 33.32 26.44 28.13
CA LYS A 106 34.75 26.65 28.39
C LYS A 106 35.50 25.91 27.30
N ARG A 107 35.80 26.60 26.20
CA ARG A 107 36.75 26.10 25.22
C ARG A 107 38.07 26.05 25.99
N PRO A 108 38.70 24.88 26.16
CA PRO A 108 40.01 24.85 26.77
C PRO A 108 40.91 25.78 25.94
N ASP A 109 41.58 26.71 26.61
CA ASP A 109 42.43 27.75 26.00
C ASP A 109 43.59 27.17 25.15
N ASP A 110 43.77 25.85 25.18
CA ASP A 110 44.78 25.10 24.47
C ASP A 110 44.39 24.72 23.03
N ILE A 111 43.91 25.67 22.21
CA ILE A 111 44.04 25.49 20.76
C ILE A 111 45.46 25.91 20.40
N LYS A 112 46.40 24.96 20.50
CA LYS A 112 47.74 25.09 19.89
C LYS A 112 47.55 25.41 18.41
N ARG A 113 47.63 26.69 18.05
CA ARG A 113 47.75 27.12 16.65
C ARG A 113 49.04 26.51 16.14
N PHE A 114 48.93 25.48 15.30
CA PHE A 114 50.06 24.98 14.54
C PHE A 114 50.56 26.13 13.67
N ARG A 115 51.71 26.68 14.05
CA ARG A 115 52.42 27.69 13.27
C ARG A 115 53.13 26.97 12.12
N LYS A 116 53.03 27.59 10.94
CA LYS A 116 53.60 27.17 9.66
C LYS A 116 55.11 27.03 9.70
#